data_AF-A0A1H7GRZ4-F1
#
_entry.id   AF-A0A1H7GRZ4-F1
#
_cell.length_a   1.000
_cell.length_b   1.000
_cell.length_c   1.000
_cell.angle_alpha   90.00
_cell.angle_beta   90.00
_cell.angle_gamma   90.00
#
_symmetry.space_group_name_H-M   'P 1'
#
loop_
_entity.id
_entity.type
_entity.pdbx_description
1 polymer ?
#
loop_
_entity_poly.entity_id
_entity_poly.type
_entity_poly.pdbx_seq_one_letter_code
_entity_poly.pdbx_strand_id
1 'polypeptide(L)'
;MITHFAGLTLKTVSIEGVKQFYHGLLQFPVVRESEAEIAFQPTPDFTLVFEEVYEPIAPAHIAFEVAFSQFDSTVRSLAEQVPLLKWPDGKVIEPFDSGVNVYFRDGDGNLLEFIAHPDLKEGILTPNGKYGVLYLREVGLPVEDPVAARLWMQRTLGFTIAKESEQFAFVIGGTAHAVVVSTRRKWIPISMYALAPTLELTYGVTDERFIDRVRSALDRRMILSDNDEGLRFRMYGYSIRLKITSFPKDIAAKLNLPSAAEGEEVTPVIDDQYLIDGLTALSRGGEVGWFEGHVGGAYLAAYYMQKEHDLPQDVLHGLAANCRHLRAQHEDWFEPYPSESAQPELMNPLLEGLLPNLTNLSTSGHGVTLGVLGLKALRDRPDLLTPSIVRGLLKLMDDAASEHKLARYYGIDDYTQLDLSEISLSEIPPYRDVSDLACRALSELDHVLPDQHVDGQYYFFAGELEHGVTHAHALIELERLGYVQLAKLGQGNHRLQTKLNRLRPQALMAQGIDAPAKASITESAYWSRLYEDPHAIKVPYAAMALLRHVPAERRADLERDVCKLLSLMK
;
A
#
# COMPACT_ATOMS: atom_id res chain seq x y z
N MET A 1 -26.48 4.58 -4.56
CA MET A 1 -25.02 4.88 -4.48
C MET A 1 -24.80 6.37 -4.63
N ILE A 2 -23.61 6.86 -4.29
CA ILE A 2 -23.15 8.22 -4.63
C ILE A 2 -22.78 8.26 -6.12
N THR A 3 -23.15 9.34 -6.81
CA THR A 3 -22.92 9.50 -8.25
C THR A 3 -21.98 10.65 -8.60
N HIS A 4 -22.01 11.77 -7.85
CA HIS A 4 -21.18 12.95 -8.10
C HIS A 4 -21.22 13.91 -6.90
N PHE A 5 -20.37 14.94 -6.92
CA PHE A 5 -20.56 16.14 -6.10
C PHE A 5 -21.64 17.01 -6.73
N ALA A 6 -22.79 17.12 -6.07
CA ALA A 6 -23.91 17.97 -6.52
C ALA A 6 -23.80 19.41 -5.99
N GLY A 7 -23.06 19.61 -4.91
CA GLY A 7 -22.81 20.94 -4.39
C GLY A 7 -21.67 21.01 -3.38
N LEU A 8 -21.07 22.19 -3.27
CA LEU A 8 -20.03 22.52 -2.31
C LEU A 8 -20.29 23.92 -1.77
N THR A 9 -20.35 24.07 -0.46
CA THR A 9 -20.39 25.37 0.22
C THR A 9 -19.08 25.60 0.94
N LEU A 10 -18.41 26.71 0.63
CA LEU A 10 -17.20 27.18 1.29
C LEU A 10 -17.46 28.48 2.05
N LYS A 11 -16.54 28.83 2.94
CA LYS A 11 -16.54 30.14 3.61
C LYS A 11 -15.67 31.13 2.84
N THR A 12 -16.06 32.38 2.84
CA THR A 12 -15.27 33.50 2.30
C THR A 12 -15.26 34.66 3.27
N VAL A 13 -14.24 35.51 3.16
CA VAL A 13 -14.19 36.81 3.86
C VAL A 13 -14.55 37.98 2.93
N SER A 14 -14.91 37.71 1.67
CA SER A 14 -15.31 38.74 0.69
C SER A 14 -16.12 38.15 -0.48
N ILE A 15 -17.44 38.37 -0.48
CA ILE A 15 -18.30 37.98 -1.61
C ILE A 15 -17.85 38.63 -2.91
N GLU A 16 -17.48 39.91 -2.86
CA GLU A 16 -17.04 40.65 -4.04
C GLU A 16 -15.70 40.09 -4.58
N GLY A 17 -14.77 39.71 -3.70
CA GLY A 17 -13.51 39.07 -4.10
C GLY A 17 -13.74 37.72 -4.79
N VAL A 18 -14.60 36.89 -4.20
CA VAL A 18 -15.02 35.61 -4.80
C VAL A 18 -15.72 35.84 -6.14
N LYS A 19 -16.62 36.83 -6.25
CA LYS A 19 -17.32 37.17 -7.49
C LYS A 19 -16.35 37.59 -8.60
N GLN A 20 -15.40 38.47 -8.30
CA GLN A 20 -14.37 38.89 -9.26
C GLN A 20 -13.56 37.70 -9.78
N PHE A 21 -13.26 36.73 -8.93
CA PHE A 21 -12.51 35.54 -9.32
C PHE A 21 -13.38 34.52 -10.09
N TYR A 22 -14.42 33.97 -9.47
CA TYR A 22 -15.20 32.87 -10.01
C TYR A 22 -16.12 33.28 -11.17
N HIS A 23 -16.76 34.45 -11.08
CA HIS A 23 -17.56 34.98 -12.19
C HIS A 23 -16.71 35.80 -13.16
N GLY A 24 -15.84 36.68 -12.67
CA GLY A 24 -15.03 37.54 -13.54
C GLY A 24 -13.97 36.78 -14.34
N LEU A 25 -13.13 35.99 -13.67
CA LEU A 25 -12.01 35.29 -14.31
C LEU A 25 -12.42 33.90 -14.83
N LEU A 26 -13.06 33.09 -13.99
CA LEU A 26 -13.46 31.72 -14.37
C LEU A 26 -14.75 31.66 -15.20
N GLN A 27 -15.50 32.76 -15.27
CA GLN A 27 -16.75 32.87 -16.03
C GLN A 27 -17.83 31.86 -15.62
N PHE A 28 -17.85 31.48 -14.35
CA PHE A 28 -18.97 30.70 -13.82
C PHE A 28 -20.22 31.60 -13.68
N PRO A 29 -21.39 31.15 -14.18
CA PRO A 29 -22.64 31.88 -14.03
C PRO A 29 -23.01 32.06 -12.55
N VAL A 30 -23.39 33.27 -12.16
CA VAL A 30 -24.00 33.54 -10.86
C VAL A 30 -25.47 33.12 -10.93
N VAL A 31 -25.89 32.20 -10.06
CA VAL A 31 -27.29 31.75 -9.98
C VAL A 31 -28.04 32.38 -8.82
N ARG A 32 -27.33 32.84 -7.79
CA ARG A 32 -27.90 33.52 -6.64
C ARG A 32 -26.84 34.38 -5.97
N GLU A 33 -27.25 35.54 -5.49
CA GLU A 33 -26.39 36.47 -4.77
C GLU A 33 -27.22 37.22 -3.72
N SER A 34 -26.64 37.41 -2.55
CA SER A 34 -27.20 38.13 -1.42
C SER A 34 -26.07 38.78 -0.62
N GLU A 35 -26.41 39.52 0.43
CA GLU A 35 -25.41 40.08 1.36
C GLU A 35 -24.67 39.03 2.18
N ALA A 36 -25.17 37.79 2.29
CA ALA A 36 -24.56 36.75 3.12
C ALA A 36 -23.88 35.62 2.33
N GLU A 37 -24.20 35.49 1.04
CA GLU A 37 -23.68 34.41 0.21
C GLU A 37 -23.84 34.67 -1.28
N ILE A 38 -23.01 34.00 -2.08
CA ILE A 38 -23.06 33.96 -3.54
C ILE A 38 -22.94 32.51 -4.03
N ALA A 39 -23.71 32.16 -5.06
CA ALA A 39 -23.73 30.83 -5.65
C ALA A 39 -23.45 30.89 -7.15
N PHE A 40 -22.57 29.99 -7.60
CA PHE A 40 -22.18 29.81 -8.99
C PHE A 40 -22.61 28.44 -9.51
N GLN A 41 -22.75 28.33 -10.84
CA GLN A 41 -23.09 27.09 -11.53
C GLN A 41 -21.99 26.67 -12.52
N PRO A 42 -20.86 26.09 -12.06
CA PRO A 42 -19.78 25.67 -12.95
C PRO A 42 -20.21 24.63 -14.00
N THR A 43 -21.16 23.75 -13.68
CA THR A 43 -21.79 22.78 -14.59
C THR A 43 -23.28 22.62 -14.24
N PRO A 44 -24.14 22.10 -15.11
CA PRO A 44 -25.57 21.94 -14.82
C PRO A 44 -25.90 21.13 -13.54
N ASP A 45 -25.03 20.19 -13.17
CA ASP A 45 -25.25 19.25 -12.07
C ASP A 45 -24.49 19.64 -10.78
N PHE A 46 -23.73 20.74 -10.77
CA PHE A 46 -22.94 21.16 -9.61
C PHE A 46 -23.11 22.65 -9.28
N THR A 47 -23.43 22.94 -8.01
CA THR A 47 -23.49 24.31 -7.47
C THR A 47 -22.35 24.58 -6.49
N LEU A 48 -21.62 25.68 -6.69
CA LEU A 48 -20.59 26.16 -5.77
C LEU A 48 -21.09 27.39 -5.03
N VAL A 49 -21.15 27.34 -3.70
CA VAL A 49 -21.63 28.43 -2.84
C VAL A 49 -20.50 28.94 -1.95
N PHE A 50 -20.45 30.25 -1.76
CA PHE A 50 -19.61 30.90 -0.77
C PHE A 50 -20.48 31.68 0.21
N GLU A 51 -20.33 31.39 1.49
CA GLU A 51 -20.98 32.11 2.59
C GLU A 51 -19.96 33.06 3.24
N GLU A 52 -20.33 34.34 3.35
CA GLU A 52 -19.46 35.36 3.95
C GLU A 52 -19.43 35.24 5.47
N VAL A 53 -18.23 35.26 6.04
CA VAL A 53 -18.03 35.14 7.47
C VAL A 53 -17.01 36.16 7.98
N TYR A 54 -17.19 36.54 9.24
CA TYR A 54 -16.25 37.40 9.96
C TYR A 54 -15.30 36.58 10.85
N GLU A 55 -14.63 35.59 10.25
CA GLU A 55 -13.64 34.74 10.95
C GLU A 55 -12.53 34.28 9.98
N PRO A 56 -11.34 33.93 10.50
CA PRO A 56 -10.29 33.35 9.67
C PRO A 56 -10.75 32.04 9.02
N ILE A 57 -10.48 31.91 7.73
CA ILE A 57 -10.82 30.72 6.94
C ILE A 57 -9.57 29.90 6.60
N ALA A 58 -9.71 28.58 6.58
CA ALA A 58 -8.70 27.67 6.08
C ALA A 58 -8.96 27.38 4.59
N PRO A 59 -7.95 27.45 3.71
CA PRO A 59 -8.10 27.14 2.30
C PRO A 59 -8.55 25.70 2.03
N ALA A 60 -9.54 25.53 1.17
CA ALA A 60 -9.93 24.25 0.60
C ALA A 60 -9.04 23.86 -0.59
N HIS A 61 -9.05 22.57 -0.93
CA HIS A 61 -8.51 22.07 -2.20
C HIS A 61 -9.65 21.49 -3.03
N ILE A 62 -9.78 21.93 -4.27
CA ILE A 62 -10.79 21.47 -5.22
C ILE A 62 -10.21 21.31 -6.62
N ALA A 63 -10.60 20.25 -7.32
CA ALA A 63 -10.20 20.01 -8.71
C ALA A 63 -11.42 19.85 -9.62
N PHE A 64 -11.39 20.51 -10.77
CA PHE A 64 -12.38 20.36 -11.83
C PHE A 64 -11.80 19.51 -12.97
N GLU A 65 -12.53 18.49 -13.40
CA GLU A 65 -12.19 17.77 -14.63
C GLU A 65 -12.51 18.68 -15.83
N VAL A 66 -11.54 18.82 -16.73
CA VAL A 66 -11.73 19.47 -18.04
C VAL A 66 -11.47 18.47 -19.16
N ALA A 67 -11.97 18.75 -20.35
CA ALA A 67 -11.71 17.88 -21.52
C ALA A 67 -10.20 17.80 -21.82
N PHE A 68 -9.67 16.57 -21.89
CA PHE A 68 -8.26 16.31 -22.17
C PHE A 68 -7.85 16.85 -23.55
N SER A 69 -8.71 16.71 -24.56
CA SER A 69 -8.50 17.24 -25.91
C SER A 69 -8.36 18.78 -25.95
N GLN A 70 -8.82 19.48 -24.92
CA GLN A 70 -8.79 20.94 -24.81
C GLN A 70 -7.80 21.44 -23.76
N PHE A 71 -7.17 20.54 -22.98
CA PHE A 71 -6.40 20.90 -21.79
C PHE A 71 -5.34 21.97 -22.08
N ASP A 72 -4.49 21.79 -23.11
CA ASP A 72 -3.45 22.75 -23.45
C ASP A 72 -3.98 24.14 -23.85
N SER A 73 -5.15 24.21 -24.51
CA SER A 73 -5.79 25.49 -24.82
C SER A 73 -6.44 26.14 -23.58
N THR A 74 -7.00 25.32 -22.71
CA THR A 74 -7.56 25.73 -21.42
C THR A 74 -6.48 26.33 -20.54
N VAL A 75 -5.34 25.65 -20.37
CA VAL A 75 -4.22 26.14 -19.55
C VAL A 75 -3.64 27.44 -20.11
N ARG A 76 -3.45 27.54 -21.43
CA ARG A 76 -2.98 28.80 -22.06
C ARG A 76 -3.94 29.96 -21.78
N SER A 77 -5.23 29.75 -21.95
CA SER A 77 -6.26 30.77 -21.69
C SER A 77 -6.38 31.12 -20.21
N LEU A 78 -6.08 30.18 -19.32
CA LEU A 78 -6.09 30.38 -17.87
C LEU A 78 -4.87 31.21 -17.43
N ALA A 79 -3.69 30.92 -17.98
CA ALA A 79 -2.44 31.61 -17.68
C ALA A 79 -2.47 33.11 -17.99
N GLU A 80 -3.34 33.54 -18.91
CA GLU A 80 -3.56 34.96 -19.24
C GLU A 80 -4.34 35.72 -18.14
N GLN A 81 -5.06 35.00 -17.29
CA GLN A 81 -5.99 35.57 -16.31
C GLN A 81 -5.49 35.40 -14.86
N VAL A 82 -4.86 34.27 -14.56
CA VAL A 82 -4.42 33.93 -13.20
C VAL A 82 -2.98 33.41 -13.17
N PRO A 83 -2.19 33.74 -12.11
CA PRO A 83 -0.89 33.13 -11.91
C PRO A 83 -1.02 31.64 -11.63
N LEU A 84 -0.43 30.82 -12.50
CA LEU A 84 -0.36 29.37 -12.32
C LEU A 84 0.77 29.02 -11.34
N LEU A 85 0.53 28.02 -10.49
CA LEU A 85 1.50 27.54 -9.52
C LEU A 85 2.55 26.68 -10.21
N LYS A 86 3.78 26.74 -9.69
CA LYS A 86 4.91 26.00 -10.20
C LYS A 86 5.26 24.84 -9.28
N TRP A 87 5.63 23.73 -9.89
CA TRP A 87 6.30 22.61 -9.25
C TRP A 87 7.71 22.99 -8.79
N PRO A 88 8.33 22.19 -7.89
CA PRO A 88 9.70 22.46 -7.44
C PRO A 88 10.74 22.55 -8.56
N ASP A 89 10.50 21.87 -9.69
CA ASP A 89 11.35 21.92 -10.89
C ASP A 89 11.04 23.11 -11.82
N GLY A 90 10.07 23.96 -11.46
CA GLY A 90 9.67 25.16 -12.18
C GLY A 90 8.61 24.95 -13.26
N LYS A 91 8.18 23.72 -13.54
CA LYS A 91 7.08 23.45 -14.48
C LYS A 91 5.75 23.91 -13.89
N VAL A 92 4.79 24.14 -14.78
CA VAL A 92 3.42 24.57 -14.42
C VAL A 92 2.40 23.46 -14.68
N ILE A 93 2.61 22.72 -15.76
CA ILE A 93 1.89 21.49 -16.06
C ILE A 93 2.78 20.33 -15.64
N GLU A 94 2.24 19.40 -14.86
CA GLU A 94 2.92 18.15 -14.53
C GLU A 94 2.10 16.97 -15.05
N PRO A 95 2.68 16.14 -15.94
CA PRO A 95 2.15 14.82 -16.25
C PRO A 95 2.32 13.90 -15.05
N PHE A 96 1.26 13.20 -14.68
CA PHE A 96 1.30 12.08 -13.72
C PHE A 96 0.85 10.79 -14.43
N ASP A 97 0.99 9.66 -13.74
CA ASP A 97 0.83 8.31 -14.33
C ASP A 97 -0.44 8.12 -15.18
N SER A 98 -1.53 8.84 -14.86
CA SER A 98 -2.82 8.73 -15.53
C SER A 98 -3.39 10.04 -16.10
N GLY A 99 -2.63 11.15 -16.12
CA GLY A 99 -3.21 12.42 -16.56
C GLY A 99 -2.27 13.63 -16.49
N VAL A 100 -2.88 14.81 -16.61
CA VAL A 100 -2.20 16.10 -16.56
C VAL A 100 -2.99 17.07 -15.68
N ASN A 101 -2.29 17.95 -14.98
CA ASN A 101 -2.94 18.99 -14.18
C ASN A 101 -2.22 20.33 -14.20
N VAL A 102 -2.95 21.35 -13.74
CA VAL A 102 -2.42 22.66 -13.44
C VAL A 102 -3.08 23.20 -12.16
N TYR A 103 -2.28 23.81 -11.30
CA TYR A 103 -2.75 24.39 -10.05
C TYR A 103 -2.74 25.93 -10.09
N PHE A 104 -3.70 26.53 -9.41
CA PHE A 104 -3.83 27.98 -9.23
C PHE A 104 -4.55 28.27 -7.91
N ARG A 105 -4.66 29.55 -7.52
CA ARG A 105 -5.34 29.96 -6.28
C ARG A 105 -6.35 31.06 -6.55
N ASP A 106 -7.40 31.07 -5.74
CA ASP A 106 -8.35 32.17 -5.68
C ASP A 106 -7.90 33.26 -4.68
N GLY A 107 -8.76 34.26 -4.47
CA GLY A 107 -8.51 35.36 -3.53
C GLY A 107 -8.48 34.95 -2.05
N ASP A 108 -9.17 33.86 -1.69
CA ASP A 108 -9.22 33.31 -0.32
C ASP A 108 -8.09 32.30 -0.06
N GLY A 109 -7.29 32.01 -1.07
CA GLY A 109 -6.15 31.11 -1.01
C GLY A 109 -6.48 29.64 -1.25
N ASN A 110 -7.73 29.31 -1.61
CA ASN A 110 -8.15 27.96 -1.99
C ASN A 110 -7.23 27.43 -3.10
N LEU A 111 -6.83 26.17 -3.01
CA LEU A 111 -6.00 25.50 -4.00
C LEU A 111 -6.91 24.87 -5.06
N LEU A 112 -7.00 25.52 -6.21
CA LEU A 112 -7.78 25.04 -7.34
C LEU A 112 -6.89 24.27 -8.31
N GLU A 113 -7.48 23.26 -8.93
CA GLU A 113 -6.85 22.44 -9.94
C GLU A 113 -7.76 22.27 -11.15
N PHE A 114 -7.19 22.41 -12.35
CA PHE A 114 -7.76 21.80 -13.54
C PHE A 114 -6.97 20.54 -13.84
N ILE A 115 -7.70 19.43 -13.93
CA ILE A 115 -7.16 18.09 -14.13
C ILE A 115 -7.83 17.47 -15.37
N ALA A 116 -7.07 16.71 -16.14
CA ALA A 116 -7.57 16.01 -17.31
C ALA A 116 -6.89 14.65 -17.48
N HIS A 117 -7.65 13.66 -17.97
CA HIS A 117 -7.18 12.29 -18.15
C HIS A 117 -7.35 11.83 -19.60
N PRO A 118 -6.29 11.28 -20.25
CA PRO A 118 -6.38 10.80 -21.62
C PRO A 118 -7.37 9.64 -21.79
N ASP A 119 -7.56 8.83 -20.74
CA ASP A 119 -8.45 7.67 -20.78
C ASP A 119 -9.91 8.02 -20.47
N LEU A 120 -10.20 9.27 -20.09
CA LEU A 120 -11.58 9.72 -19.89
C LEU A 120 -12.31 9.75 -21.23
N LYS A 121 -13.45 9.06 -21.31
CA LYS A 121 -14.27 9.06 -22.52
C LYS A 121 -14.99 10.40 -22.70
N GLU A 122 -14.48 11.24 -23.60
CA GLU A 122 -15.09 12.51 -23.97
C GLU A 122 -16.43 12.34 -24.73
N GLY A 123 -17.25 13.39 -24.73
CA GLY A 123 -18.55 13.42 -25.41
C GLY A 123 -19.71 12.79 -24.63
N ILE A 124 -19.45 12.25 -23.43
CA ILE A 124 -20.48 11.74 -22.52
C ILE A 124 -21.12 12.89 -21.71
N LEU A 125 -20.28 13.80 -21.20
CA LEU A 125 -20.70 15.05 -20.57
C LEU A 125 -20.34 16.20 -21.49
N THR A 126 -21.19 17.22 -21.54
CA THR A 126 -20.95 18.43 -22.33
C THR A 126 -20.04 19.37 -21.55
N PRO A 127 -18.87 19.77 -22.09
CA PRO A 127 -18.02 20.80 -21.48
C PRO A 127 -18.79 22.11 -21.27
N ASN A 128 -18.68 22.70 -20.07
CA ASN A 128 -19.38 23.92 -19.71
C ASN A 128 -18.43 25.11 -19.49
N GLY A 129 -18.89 26.29 -19.90
CA GLY A 129 -18.17 27.55 -19.72
C GLY A 129 -16.89 27.69 -20.55
N LYS A 130 -16.12 28.76 -20.28
CA LYS A 130 -14.92 29.14 -21.03
C LYS A 130 -13.82 28.08 -21.03
N TYR A 131 -13.69 27.36 -19.92
CA TYR A 131 -12.59 26.42 -19.67
C TYR A 131 -12.97 24.95 -19.92
N GLY A 132 -14.19 24.69 -20.40
CA GLY A 132 -14.64 23.34 -20.75
C GLY A 132 -14.74 22.40 -19.54
N VAL A 133 -15.27 22.91 -18.42
CA VAL A 133 -15.43 22.13 -17.18
C VAL A 133 -16.49 21.05 -17.37
N LEU A 134 -16.16 19.80 -17.05
CA LEU A 134 -17.07 18.66 -17.15
C LEU A 134 -17.81 18.40 -15.84
N TYR A 135 -17.10 18.41 -14.71
CA TYR A 135 -17.63 18.23 -13.36
C TYR A 135 -16.59 18.62 -12.30
N LEU A 136 -17.03 18.84 -11.06
CA LEU A 136 -16.11 18.86 -9.92
C LEU A 136 -15.64 17.44 -9.66
N ARG A 137 -14.33 17.20 -9.79
CA ARG A 137 -13.75 15.87 -9.65
C ARG A 137 -13.27 15.61 -8.25
N GLU A 138 -12.47 16.51 -7.67
CA GLU A 138 -11.80 16.28 -6.39
C GLU A 138 -12.16 17.33 -5.35
N VAL A 139 -12.33 16.88 -4.10
CA VAL A 139 -12.40 17.74 -2.92
C VAL A 139 -11.48 17.20 -1.84
N GLY A 140 -10.58 18.05 -1.35
CA GLY A 140 -9.72 17.77 -0.20
C GLY A 140 -10.49 17.70 1.10
N LEU A 141 -10.32 16.60 1.84
CA LEU A 141 -10.87 16.39 3.18
C LEU A 141 -9.75 16.12 4.20
N PRO A 142 -9.05 17.16 4.70
CA PRO A 142 -8.03 16.99 5.72
C PRO A 142 -8.58 16.57 7.08
N VAL A 143 -8.17 15.41 7.57
CA VAL A 143 -8.59 14.80 8.83
C VAL A 143 -7.39 14.42 9.68
N GLU A 144 -7.60 14.24 10.98
CA GLU A 144 -6.52 13.78 11.87
C GLU A 144 -6.12 12.32 11.58
N ASP A 145 -7.11 11.46 11.29
CA ASP A 145 -6.93 10.04 11.00
C ASP A 145 -7.52 9.68 9.62
N PRO A 146 -6.70 9.71 8.54
CA PRO A 146 -7.13 9.37 7.20
C PRO A 146 -7.55 7.91 7.03
N VAL A 147 -6.97 7.00 7.82
CA VAL A 147 -7.27 5.56 7.76
C VAL A 147 -8.68 5.31 8.31
N ALA A 148 -8.99 5.85 9.49
CA ALA A 148 -10.32 5.74 10.05
C ALA A 148 -11.38 6.38 9.12
N ALA A 149 -11.09 7.57 8.59
CA ALA A 149 -12.02 8.29 7.73
C ALA A 149 -12.34 7.55 6.42
N ARG A 150 -11.33 7.04 5.70
CA ARG A 150 -11.59 6.32 4.44
C ARG A 150 -12.36 5.01 4.65
N LEU A 151 -12.04 4.26 5.72
CA LEU A 151 -12.74 3.01 6.04
C LEU A 151 -14.18 3.28 6.47
N TRP A 152 -14.43 4.38 7.18
CA TRP A 152 -15.79 4.81 7.49
C TRP A 152 -16.56 5.20 6.22
N MET A 153 -15.95 5.98 5.32
CA MET A 153 -16.57 6.36 4.05
C MET A 153 -16.89 5.15 3.18
N GLN A 154 -15.99 4.17 3.10
CA GLN A 154 -16.24 2.91 2.40
C GLN A 154 -17.44 2.16 2.99
N ARG A 155 -17.42 1.91 4.31
CA ARG A 155 -18.48 1.11 4.97
C ARG A 155 -19.84 1.81 4.99
N THR A 156 -19.87 3.11 5.30
CA THR A 156 -21.12 3.85 5.53
C THR A 156 -21.67 4.46 4.27
N LEU A 157 -20.83 4.97 3.37
CA LEU A 157 -21.26 5.68 2.16
C LEU A 157 -21.02 4.86 0.88
N GLY A 158 -20.43 3.67 0.98
CA GLY A 158 -20.21 2.79 -0.17
C GLY A 158 -19.20 3.35 -1.17
N PHE A 159 -18.25 4.15 -0.72
CA PHE A 159 -17.14 4.61 -1.54
C PHE A 159 -16.12 3.50 -1.81
N THR A 160 -15.43 3.57 -2.95
CA THR A 160 -14.27 2.73 -3.27
C THR A 160 -12.99 3.42 -2.88
N ILE A 161 -12.05 2.73 -2.24
CA ILE A 161 -10.71 3.27 -1.96
C ILE A 161 -9.81 2.90 -3.14
N ALA A 162 -9.38 3.89 -3.91
CA ALA A 162 -8.63 3.68 -5.15
C ALA A 162 -7.11 3.79 -4.98
N LYS A 163 -6.65 4.53 -3.97
CA LYS A 163 -5.24 4.66 -3.60
C LYS A 163 -5.17 5.02 -2.13
N GLU A 164 -4.22 4.48 -1.39
CA GLU A 164 -4.07 4.80 0.03
C GLU A 164 -2.64 4.71 0.57
N SER A 165 -2.42 5.42 1.68
CA SER A 165 -1.28 5.31 2.59
C SER A 165 -1.75 5.70 3.99
N GLU A 166 -0.91 5.66 5.02
CA GLU A 166 -1.31 6.11 6.36
C GLU A 166 -1.75 7.59 6.41
N GLN A 167 -1.23 8.43 5.51
CA GLN A 167 -1.48 9.87 5.53
C GLN A 167 -2.48 10.34 4.46
N PHE A 168 -3.05 9.43 3.66
CA PHE A 168 -3.78 9.80 2.46
C PHE A 168 -4.64 8.67 1.89
N ALA A 169 -5.76 9.02 1.26
CA ALA A 169 -6.45 8.15 0.33
C ALA A 169 -7.28 8.91 -0.71
N PHE A 170 -7.43 8.29 -1.88
CA PHE A 170 -8.47 8.63 -2.85
C PHE A 170 -9.68 7.73 -2.61
N VAL A 171 -10.82 8.34 -2.33
CA VAL A 171 -12.07 7.65 -1.97
C VAL A 171 -13.15 8.09 -2.98
N ILE A 172 -13.59 7.16 -3.84
CA ILE A 172 -14.27 7.45 -5.12
C ILE A 172 -15.69 6.88 -5.14
N GLY A 173 -16.66 7.71 -5.54
CA GLY A 173 -18.07 7.36 -5.66
C GLY A 173 -18.68 8.04 -6.89
N GLY A 174 -18.94 7.27 -7.94
CA GLY A 174 -19.31 7.83 -9.23
C GLY A 174 -18.19 8.71 -9.79
N THR A 175 -18.46 9.99 -10.08
CA THR A 175 -17.44 10.97 -10.47
C THR A 175 -16.78 11.70 -9.29
N ALA A 176 -17.32 11.56 -8.07
CA ALA A 176 -16.83 12.27 -6.90
C ALA A 176 -15.60 11.58 -6.30
N HIS A 177 -14.47 12.27 -6.28
CA HIS A 177 -13.23 11.80 -5.65
C HIS A 177 -12.96 12.63 -4.39
N ALA A 178 -13.13 12.02 -3.23
CA ALA A 178 -12.71 12.63 -1.97
C ALA A 178 -11.23 12.34 -1.72
N VAL A 179 -10.46 13.40 -1.50
CA VAL A 179 -9.03 13.33 -1.20
C VAL A 179 -8.86 13.40 0.31
N VAL A 180 -8.97 12.25 0.97
CA VAL A 180 -8.89 12.12 2.43
C VAL A 180 -7.43 12.19 2.83
N VAL A 181 -7.03 13.18 3.61
CA VAL A 181 -5.60 13.47 3.83
C VAL A 181 -5.32 13.83 5.27
N SER A 182 -4.11 13.54 5.77
CA SER A 182 -3.72 13.98 7.11
C SER A 182 -3.59 15.49 7.15
N THR A 183 -4.07 16.13 8.23
CA THR A 183 -3.84 17.57 8.48
C THR A 183 -2.36 17.95 8.59
N ARG A 184 -1.48 16.96 8.77
CA ARG A 184 -0.02 17.15 8.83
C ARG A 184 0.66 17.03 7.46
N ARG A 185 -0.04 16.56 6.43
CA ARG A 185 0.50 16.50 5.07
C ARG A 185 0.46 17.89 4.45
N LYS A 186 1.36 18.11 3.49
CA LYS A 186 1.38 19.31 2.66
C LYS A 186 0.86 19.00 1.26
N TRP A 187 0.00 19.89 0.76
CA TRP A 187 -0.43 19.91 -0.62
C TRP A 187 0.75 20.19 -1.56
N ILE A 188 0.79 19.45 -2.65
CA ILE A 188 1.61 19.77 -3.81
C ILE A 188 0.88 20.82 -4.67
N PRO A 189 1.58 21.62 -5.49
CA PRO A 189 3.05 21.72 -5.57
C PRO A 189 3.66 22.68 -4.53
N ILE A 190 2.84 23.49 -3.85
CA ILE A 190 3.31 24.65 -3.06
C ILE A 190 3.67 24.36 -1.61
N SER A 191 3.60 23.10 -1.17
CA SER A 191 3.94 22.70 0.20
C SER A 191 3.08 23.39 1.28
N MET A 192 1.81 23.65 0.97
CA MET A 192 0.83 24.24 1.91
C MET A 192 0.27 23.15 2.82
N TYR A 193 0.23 23.35 4.15
CA TYR A 193 -0.41 22.38 5.04
C TYR A 193 -1.89 22.16 4.68
N ALA A 194 -2.32 20.91 4.74
CA ALA A 194 -3.71 20.53 4.53
C ALA A 194 -4.55 20.86 5.77
N LEU A 195 -4.87 22.14 5.96
CA LEU A 195 -5.76 22.58 7.04
C LEU A 195 -7.20 22.13 6.75
N ALA A 196 -7.97 21.77 7.78
CA ALA A 196 -9.36 21.36 7.60
C ALA A 196 -10.26 22.59 7.35
N PRO A 197 -10.78 22.82 6.13
CA PRO A 197 -11.68 23.93 5.85
C PRO A 197 -13.07 23.70 6.44
N THR A 198 -13.75 24.77 6.83
CA THR A 198 -15.20 24.70 7.12
C THR A 198 -15.95 24.62 5.79
N LEU A 199 -16.52 23.45 5.50
CA LEU A 199 -17.31 23.23 4.26
C LEU A 199 -18.57 22.40 4.50
N GLU A 200 -19.54 22.56 3.59
CA GLU A 200 -20.64 21.62 3.39
C GLU A 200 -20.52 20.97 2.02
N LEU A 201 -20.59 19.64 1.97
CA LEU A 201 -20.48 18.85 0.76
C LEU A 201 -21.79 18.13 0.48
N THR A 202 -22.35 18.34 -0.69
CA THR A 202 -23.56 17.65 -1.14
C THR A 202 -23.19 16.59 -2.17
N TYR A 203 -23.44 15.33 -1.84
CA TYR A 203 -23.34 14.22 -2.77
C TYR A 203 -24.69 13.97 -3.44
N GLY A 204 -24.67 13.88 -4.78
CA GLY A 204 -25.78 13.34 -5.54
C GLY A 204 -25.87 11.82 -5.33
N VAL A 205 -27.07 11.32 -5.07
CA VAL A 205 -27.34 9.88 -4.89
C VAL A 205 -28.46 9.39 -5.80
N THR A 206 -28.51 8.07 -6.01
CA THR A 206 -29.40 7.44 -6.98
C THR A 206 -30.87 7.38 -6.56
N ASP A 207 -31.13 7.10 -5.28
CA ASP A 207 -32.47 6.76 -4.81
C ASP A 207 -32.58 6.83 -3.28
N GLU A 208 -33.81 6.82 -2.77
CA GLU A 208 -34.13 6.85 -1.34
C GLU A 208 -33.58 5.62 -0.60
N ARG A 209 -33.50 4.45 -1.26
CA ARG A 209 -32.99 3.23 -0.61
C ARG A 209 -31.54 3.40 -0.18
N PHE A 210 -30.74 4.11 -0.96
CA PHE A 210 -29.37 4.45 -0.57
C PHE A 210 -29.35 5.36 0.67
N ILE A 211 -30.20 6.40 0.70
CA ILE A 211 -30.32 7.30 1.85
C ILE A 211 -30.77 6.54 3.09
N ASP A 212 -31.77 5.65 2.99
CA ASP A 212 -32.25 4.80 4.08
C ASP A 212 -31.13 3.93 4.68
N ARG A 213 -30.28 3.34 3.83
CA ARG A 213 -29.12 2.54 4.27
C ARG A 213 -28.13 3.39 5.05
N VAL A 214 -27.75 4.56 4.51
CA VAL A 214 -26.83 5.48 5.20
C VAL A 214 -27.43 5.93 6.52
N ARG A 215 -28.69 6.40 6.51
CA ARG A 215 -29.44 6.84 7.70
C ARG A 215 -29.43 5.79 8.80
N SER A 216 -29.62 4.52 8.44
CA SER A 216 -29.65 3.39 9.38
C SER A 216 -28.26 3.05 9.94
N ALA A 217 -27.20 3.33 9.19
CA ALA A 217 -25.81 3.08 9.60
C ALA A 217 -25.22 4.22 10.47
N LEU A 218 -25.85 5.39 10.49
CA LEU A 218 -25.40 6.55 11.27
C LEU A 218 -25.85 6.47 12.73
N ASP A 219 -24.99 6.93 13.64
CA ASP A 219 -25.44 7.33 14.98
C ASP A 219 -26.39 8.52 14.82
N ARG A 220 -27.54 8.48 15.49
CA ARG A 220 -28.54 9.56 15.50
C ARG A 220 -27.94 10.92 15.85
N ARG A 221 -26.87 10.97 16.66
CA ARG A 221 -26.17 12.21 17.03
C ARG A 221 -25.38 12.85 15.89
N MET A 222 -25.08 12.08 14.84
CA MET A 222 -24.40 12.58 13.64
C MET A 222 -25.38 13.27 12.70
N ILE A 223 -26.67 12.92 12.73
CA ILE A 223 -27.69 13.48 11.84
C ILE A 223 -28.01 14.91 12.28
N LEU A 224 -27.81 15.85 11.37
CA LEU A 224 -28.09 17.28 11.54
C LEU A 224 -29.53 17.61 11.14
N SER A 225 -30.00 17.04 10.03
CA SER A 225 -31.37 17.17 9.56
C SER A 225 -31.68 16.05 8.56
N ASP A 226 -32.96 15.72 8.43
CA ASP A 226 -33.47 14.73 7.47
C ASP A 226 -34.85 15.22 7.01
N ASN A 227 -34.90 15.81 5.82
CA ASN A 227 -36.07 16.48 5.27
C ASN A 227 -36.06 16.39 3.73
N ASP A 228 -36.98 17.09 3.07
CA ASP A 228 -37.14 17.07 1.62
C ASP A 228 -35.89 17.57 0.84
N GLU A 229 -34.98 18.29 1.50
CA GLU A 229 -33.70 18.70 0.91
C GLU A 229 -32.61 17.63 0.99
N GLY A 230 -32.87 16.51 1.67
CA GLY A 230 -31.98 15.37 1.82
C GLY A 230 -31.51 15.11 3.26
N LEU A 231 -30.75 14.05 3.42
CA LEU A 231 -30.15 13.66 4.69
C LEU A 231 -28.85 14.43 4.92
N ARG A 232 -28.78 15.21 5.99
CA ARG A 232 -27.59 15.98 6.40
C ARG A 232 -27.01 15.41 7.68
N PHE A 233 -25.70 15.21 7.73
CA PHE A 233 -25.00 14.67 8.89
C PHE A 233 -23.56 15.19 9.01
N ARG A 234 -22.95 14.99 10.18
CA ARG A 234 -21.53 15.32 10.41
C ARG A 234 -20.63 14.12 10.13
N MET A 235 -19.51 14.37 9.46
CA MET A 235 -18.47 13.40 9.18
C MET A 235 -17.10 14.05 9.40
N TYR A 236 -16.35 13.62 10.42
CA TYR A 236 -15.00 14.11 10.72
C TYR A 236 -14.86 15.67 10.72
N GLY A 237 -15.85 16.36 11.27
CA GLY A 237 -15.89 17.84 11.31
C GLY A 237 -16.58 18.50 10.11
N TYR A 238 -16.84 17.77 9.03
CA TYR A 238 -17.53 18.26 7.84
C TYR A 238 -19.04 18.07 7.92
N SER A 239 -19.79 18.98 7.27
CA SER A 239 -21.22 18.82 7.01
C SER A 239 -21.41 18.11 5.67
N ILE A 240 -22.04 16.94 5.68
CA ILE A 240 -22.32 16.16 4.47
C ILE A 240 -23.82 16.11 4.25
N ARG A 241 -24.26 16.29 3.00
CA ARG A 241 -25.65 16.16 2.57
C ARG A 241 -25.76 15.12 1.46
N LEU A 242 -26.74 14.23 1.55
CA LEU A 242 -27.12 13.31 0.48
C LEU A 242 -28.42 13.80 -0.15
N LYS A 243 -28.41 14.01 -1.47
CA LYS A 243 -29.57 14.50 -2.21
C LYS A 243 -29.81 13.61 -3.43
N ILE A 244 -31.05 13.18 -3.63
CA ILE A 244 -31.41 12.45 -4.86
C ILE A 244 -31.31 13.40 -6.05
N THR A 245 -30.67 12.96 -7.12
CA THR A 245 -30.44 13.76 -8.34
C THR A 245 -30.76 12.94 -9.57
N SER A 246 -30.95 13.60 -10.72
CA SER A 246 -31.12 12.94 -12.02
C SER A 246 -29.79 12.53 -12.67
N PHE A 247 -28.65 12.71 -11.99
CA PHE A 247 -27.34 12.41 -12.57
C PHE A 247 -27.20 10.90 -12.81
N PRO A 248 -26.73 10.46 -14.00
CA PRO A 248 -26.79 9.05 -14.37
C PRO A 248 -26.00 8.15 -13.41
N LYS A 249 -26.62 7.07 -12.92
CA LYS A 249 -25.94 6.12 -12.02
C LYS A 249 -24.75 5.39 -12.66
N ASP A 250 -24.78 5.24 -13.98
CA ASP A 250 -23.76 4.55 -14.79
C ASP A 250 -22.73 5.54 -15.37
N ILE A 251 -22.71 6.79 -14.91
CA ILE A 251 -21.87 7.85 -15.46
C ILE A 251 -20.38 7.54 -15.36
N ALA A 252 -19.93 6.95 -14.24
CA ALA A 252 -18.54 6.55 -14.06
C ALA A 252 -18.11 5.55 -15.14
N ALA A 253 -18.92 4.51 -15.37
CA ALA A 253 -18.66 3.53 -16.42
C ALA A 253 -18.69 4.16 -17.82
N LYS A 254 -19.66 5.06 -18.09
CA LYS A 254 -19.74 5.78 -19.37
C LYS A 254 -18.52 6.64 -19.64
N LEU A 255 -17.99 7.31 -18.62
CA LEU A 255 -16.80 8.17 -18.69
C LEU A 255 -15.48 7.38 -18.69
N ASN A 256 -15.53 6.04 -18.60
CA ASN A 256 -14.35 5.20 -18.41
C ASN A 256 -13.57 5.56 -17.12
N LEU A 257 -14.28 5.97 -16.08
CA LEU A 257 -13.71 6.17 -14.75
C LEU A 257 -13.59 4.83 -14.02
N PRO A 258 -12.63 4.69 -13.08
CA PRO A 258 -12.58 3.54 -12.18
C PRO A 258 -13.96 3.32 -11.58
N SER A 259 -14.56 2.15 -11.85
CA SER A 259 -15.98 1.98 -11.56
C SER A 259 -16.21 1.89 -10.05
N ALA A 260 -17.12 2.71 -9.52
CA ALA A 260 -17.83 2.44 -8.28
C ALA A 260 -19.00 1.47 -8.56
N ALA A 261 -18.74 0.37 -9.29
CA ALA A 261 -19.74 -0.68 -9.45
C ALA A 261 -20.12 -1.17 -8.05
N GLU A 262 -21.42 -1.43 -7.85
CA GLU A 262 -21.96 -1.99 -6.62
C GLU A 262 -21.10 -3.17 -6.14
N GLY A 263 -20.24 -2.92 -5.16
CA GLY A 263 -19.50 -3.98 -4.46
C GLY A 263 -18.90 -5.04 -5.36
N GLU A 264 -18.25 -4.68 -6.47
CA GLU A 264 -17.04 -5.45 -6.78
C GLU A 264 -16.04 -4.95 -5.76
N GLU A 265 -15.82 -5.77 -4.72
CA GLU A 265 -14.47 -5.87 -4.16
C GLU A 265 -13.53 -5.69 -5.36
N VAL A 266 -12.53 -4.79 -5.27
CA VAL A 266 -11.27 -5.16 -5.89
C VAL A 266 -10.94 -6.43 -5.15
N THR A 267 -11.41 -7.58 -5.66
CA THR A 267 -11.20 -8.87 -5.04
C THR A 267 -9.70 -8.89 -5.03
N PRO A 268 -9.08 -8.77 -3.85
CA PRO A 268 -7.64 -8.74 -3.83
C PRO A 268 -7.26 -10.02 -4.56
N VAL A 269 -6.41 -9.95 -5.59
CA VAL A 269 -6.07 -11.15 -6.37
C VAL A 269 -5.63 -12.27 -5.40
N ILE A 270 -5.09 -11.84 -4.27
CA ILE A 270 -4.80 -12.58 -3.05
C ILE A 270 -5.69 -12.08 -1.89
N ASP A 271 -6.86 -12.68 -1.68
CA ASP A 271 -7.81 -12.29 -0.63
C ASP A 271 -7.39 -12.77 0.78
N ASP A 272 -8.22 -12.51 1.81
CA ASP A 272 -7.96 -12.95 3.19
C ASP A 272 -7.91 -14.47 3.35
N GLN A 273 -8.44 -15.25 2.39
CA GLN A 273 -8.32 -16.71 2.40
C GLN A 273 -6.86 -17.12 2.24
N TYR A 274 -6.01 -16.35 1.53
CA TYR A 274 -4.58 -16.67 1.40
C TYR A 274 -3.82 -16.62 2.74
N LEU A 275 -4.24 -15.76 3.67
CA LEU A 275 -3.68 -15.78 5.02
C LEU A 275 -4.07 -17.08 5.73
N ILE A 276 -5.35 -17.46 5.68
CA ILE A 276 -5.87 -18.67 6.33
C ILE A 276 -5.21 -19.91 5.73
N ASP A 277 -5.19 -20.00 4.41
CA ASP A 277 -4.60 -21.07 3.61
C ASP A 277 -3.09 -21.15 3.83
N GLY A 278 -2.39 -19.99 3.82
CA GLY A 278 -0.96 -19.92 4.09
C GLY A 278 -0.60 -20.37 5.49
N LEU A 279 -1.37 -19.98 6.51
CA LEU A 279 -1.16 -20.42 7.88
C LEU A 279 -1.46 -21.91 8.07
N THR A 280 -2.50 -22.41 7.40
CA THR A 280 -2.86 -23.84 7.41
C THR A 280 -1.77 -24.68 6.74
N ALA A 281 -1.31 -24.28 5.55
CA ALA A 281 -0.24 -24.95 4.81
C ALA A 281 1.12 -24.83 5.52
N LEU A 282 1.40 -23.71 6.18
CA LEU A 282 2.62 -23.55 6.97
C LEU A 282 2.61 -24.52 8.16
N SER A 283 1.48 -24.66 8.83
CA SER A 283 1.30 -25.62 9.93
C SER A 283 1.39 -27.07 9.45
N ARG A 284 0.60 -27.46 8.44
CA ARG A 284 0.57 -28.85 7.92
C ARG A 284 1.89 -29.25 7.28
N GLY A 285 2.50 -28.37 6.48
CA GLY A 285 3.86 -28.57 5.98
C GLY A 285 4.85 -28.73 7.13
N GLY A 286 4.75 -27.89 8.16
CA GLY A 286 5.51 -28.01 9.41
C GLY A 286 5.35 -29.34 10.14
N GLU A 287 4.18 -29.99 10.05
CA GLU A 287 3.96 -31.33 10.62
C GLU A 287 4.68 -32.43 9.81
N VAL A 288 4.92 -32.22 8.52
CA VAL A 288 5.72 -33.12 7.67
C VAL A 288 7.22 -32.89 7.90
N GLY A 289 7.64 -31.63 7.95
CA GLY A 289 9.02 -31.22 8.24
C GLY A 289 9.23 -29.74 7.92
N TRP A 290 10.28 -29.13 8.48
CA TRP A 290 10.47 -27.68 8.38
C TRP A 290 10.59 -27.17 6.93
N PHE A 291 11.16 -27.98 6.03
CA PHE A 291 11.36 -27.61 4.62
C PHE A 291 10.03 -27.43 3.88
N GLU A 292 9.04 -28.25 4.21
CA GLU A 292 7.72 -28.22 3.56
C GLU A 292 6.90 -26.99 3.98
N GLY A 293 7.24 -26.38 5.12
CA GLY A 293 6.65 -25.11 5.54
C GLY A 293 6.90 -23.94 4.57
N HIS A 294 7.82 -24.08 3.61
CA HIS A 294 8.12 -23.04 2.62
C HIS A 294 6.91 -22.65 1.77
N VAL A 295 6.06 -23.61 1.43
CA VAL A 295 4.87 -23.38 0.59
C VAL A 295 3.87 -22.48 1.31
N GLY A 296 3.55 -22.79 2.57
CA GLY A 296 2.71 -21.92 3.40
C GLY A 296 3.35 -20.55 3.66
N GLY A 297 4.67 -20.52 3.87
CA GLY A 297 5.45 -19.28 3.98
C GLY A 297 5.35 -18.40 2.73
N ALA A 298 5.29 -18.99 1.54
CA ALA A 298 5.14 -18.27 0.28
C ALA A 298 3.73 -17.66 0.13
N TYR A 299 2.69 -18.38 0.56
CA TYR A 299 1.32 -17.86 0.62
C TYR A 299 1.20 -16.68 1.58
N LEU A 300 1.78 -16.79 2.78
CA LEU A 300 1.81 -15.67 3.73
C LEU A 300 2.62 -14.49 3.19
N ALA A 301 3.76 -14.75 2.54
CA ALA A 301 4.54 -13.72 1.88
C ALA A 301 3.74 -13.04 0.75
N ALA A 302 3.00 -13.78 -0.07
CA ALA A 302 2.15 -13.23 -1.12
C ALA A 302 1.04 -12.33 -0.56
N TYR A 303 0.34 -12.81 0.48
CA TYR A 303 -0.68 -12.03 1.20
C TYR A 303 -0.12 -10.71 1.73
N TYR A 304 0.99 -10.77 2.46
CA TYR A 304 1.60 -9.57 3.02
C TYR A 304 2.25 -8.68 1.97
N MET A 305 2.77 -9.24 0.88
CA MET A 305 3.36 -8.44 -0.19
C MET A 305 2.29 -7.56 -0.86
N GLN A 306 1.12 -8.11 -1.17
CA GLN A 306 0.00 -7.31 -1.69
C GLN A 306 -0.56 -6.34 -0.63
N LYS A 307 -0.63 -6.76 0.64
CA LYS A 307 -1.17 -5.93 1.73
C LYS A 307 -0.28 -4.74 2.07
N GLU A 308 1.04 -4.86 1.91
CA GLU A 308 2.02 -3.88 2.41
C GLU A 308 2.73 -3.07 1.33
N HIS A 309 2.59 -3.46 0.06
CA HIS A 309 3.27 -2.83 -1.07
C HIS A 309 2.29 -2.52 -2.20
N ASP A 310 2.46 -1.35 -2.83
CA ASP A 310 1.71 -0.94 -4.01
C ASP A 310 2.29 -1.64 -5.24
N LEU A 311 1.67 -2.76 -5.62
CA LEU A 311 2.14 -3.63 -6.69
C LEU A 311 1.34 -3.42 -7.99
N PRO A 312 2.00 -3.40 -9.16
CA PRO A 312 1.32 -3.44 -10.45
C PRO A 312 0.37 -4.64 -10.58
N GLN A 313 -0.74 -4.48 -11.32
CA GLN A 313 -1.77 -5.52 -11.46
C GLN A 313 -1.27 -6.81 -12.11
N ASP A 314 -0.36 -6.71 -13.07
CA ASP A 314 0.29 -7.86 -13.70
C ASP A 314 1.21 -8.61 -12.73
N VAL A 315 1.91 -7.90 -11.84
CA VAL A 315 2.66 -8.49 -10.71
C VAL A 315 1.72 -9.25 -9.77
N LEU A 316 0.58 -8.67 -9.39
CA LEU A 316 -0.41 -9.32 -8.54
C LEU A 316 -0.99 -10.60 -9.16
N HIS A 317 -1.32 -10.56 -10.45
CA HIS A 317 -1.76 -11.74 -11.18
C HIS A 317 -0.69 -12.83 -11.25
N GLY A 318 0.57 -12.45 -11.50
CA GLY A 318 1.70 -13.37 -11.51
C GLY A 318 1.97 -13.99 -10.14
N LEU A 319 1.91 -13.18 -9.08
CA LEU A 319 2.06 -13.63 -7.69
C LEU A 319 0.98 -14.65 -7.31
N ALA A 320 -0.28 -14.38 -7.66
CA ALA A 320 -1.39 -15.32 -7.43
C ALA A 320 -1.28 -16.58 -8.30
N ALA A 321 -0.79 -16.47 -9.54
CA ALA A 321 -0.55 -17.63 -10.40
C ALA A 321 0.52 -18.56 -9.81
N ASN A 322 1.61 -18.00 -9.27
CA ASN A 322 2.64 -18.76 -8.58
C ASN A 322 2.10 -19.45 -7.32
N CYS A 323 1.26 -18.77 -6.52
CA CYS A 323 0.60 -19.40 -5.37
C CYS A 323 -0.26 -20.59 -5.80
N ARG A 324 -1.11 -20.44 -6.84
CA ARG A 324 -1.92 -21.54 -7.36
C ARG A 324 -1.08 -22.71 -7.86
N HIS A 325 0.05 -22.43 -8.52
CA HIS A 325 1.01 -23.43 -8.98
C HIS A 325 1.58 -24.24 -7.82
N LEU A 326 2.10 -23.56 -6.78
CA LEU A 326 2.59 -24.21 -5.57
C LEU A 326 1.50 -25.04 -4.87
N ARG A 327 0.27 -24.52 -4.78
CA ARG A 327 -0.84 -25.27 -4.18
C ARG A 327 -1.18 -26.54 -4.94
N ALA A 328 -1.18 -26.52 -6.27
CA ALA A 328 -1.51 -27.70 -7.08
C ALA A 328 -0.54 -28.88 -6.86
N GLN A 329 0.65 -28.63 -6.32
CA GLN A 329 1.65 -29.65 -5.99
C GLN A 329 1.51 -30.17 -4.54
N HIS A 330 0.73 -29.49 -3.71
CA HIS A 330 0.66 -29.68 -2.26
C HIS A 330 -0.76 -29.57 -1.71
N GLU A 331 -1.77 -30.00 -2.47
CA GLU A 331 -3.20 -29.75 -2.17
C GLU A 331 -3.60 -30.15 -0.73
N ASP A 332 -3.10 -31.29 -0.25
CA ASP A 332 -3.39 -31.84 1.10
C ASP A 332 -2.97 -30.89 2.25
N TRP A 333 -1.98 -30.01 2.02
CA TRP A 333 -1.54 -29.06 3.04
C TRP A 333 -2.47 -27.86 3.19
N PHE A 334 -3.34 -27.63 2.21
CA PHE A 334 -4.32 -26.54 2.26
C PHE A 334 -5.67 -26.99 2.79
N GLU A 335 -5.81 -28.25 3.21
CA GLU A 335 -7.03 -28.74 3.83
C GLU A 335 -7.27 -28.07 5.20
N PRO A 336 -8.44 -27.45 5.42
CA PRO A 336 -8.77 -26.88 6.72
C PRO A 336 -8.65 -27.92 7.85
N TYR A 337 -8.14 -27.50 9.01
CA TYR A 337 -8.23 -28.31 10.21
C TYR A 337 -9.70 -28.46 10.67
N PRO A 338 -10.03 -29.49 11.45
CA PRO A 338 -11.31 -29.55 12.14
C PRO A 338 -11.57 -28.28 12.95
N SER A 339 -12.84 -27.91 13.10
CA SER A 339 -13.21 -26.71 13.87
C SER A 339 -12.72 -26.83 15.33
N GLU A 340 -11.85 -25.91 15.72
CA GLU A 340 -11.26 -25.79 17.05
C GLU A 340 -11.51 -24.38 17.58
N SER A 341 -11.65 -24.23 18.90
CA SER A 341 -11.74 -22.90 19.51
C SER A 341 -10.36 -22.27 19.65
N ALA A 342 -10.26 -20.97 19.35
CA ALA A 342 -9.06 -20.19 19.58
C ALA A 342 -8.69 -20.16 21.08
N GLN A 343 -7.40 -20.32 21.37
CA GLN A 343 -6.80 -20.32 22.70
C GLN A 343 -5.70 -19.25 22.74
N PRO A 344 -6.02 -18.02 23.20
CA PRO A 344 -5.07 -16.90 23.24
C PRO A 344 -3.76 -17.21 23.99
N GLU A 345 -3.80 -18.10 24.97
CA GLU A 345 -2.65 -18.58 25.74
C GLU A 345 -1.58 -19.29 24.89
N LEU A 346 -1.93 -19.81 23.72
CA LEU A 346 -1.00 -20.48 22.80
C LEU A 346 0.00 -19.53 22.14
N MET A 347 -0.21 -18.21 22.25
CA MET A 347 0.77 -17.22 21.81
C MET A 347 2.10 -17.34 22.58
N ASN A 348 2.05 -17.69 23.88
CA ASN A 348 3.26 -17.81 24.69
C ASN A 348 4.15 -18.99 24.25
N PRO A 349 3.62 -20.23 24.10
CA PRO A 349 4.37 -21.33 23.50
C PRO A 349 4.99 -20.99 22.15
N LEU A 350 4.29 -20.26 21.27
CA LEU A 350 4.82 -19.86 19.97
C LEU A 350 6.07 -18.97 20.10
N LEU A 351 6.04 -18.00 21.01
CA LEU A 351 7.19 -17.13 21.30
C LEU A 351 8.34 -17.90 21.94
N GLU A 352 8.05 -18.86 22.83
CA GLU A 352 9.04 -19.74 23.44
C GLU A 352 9.69 -20.66 22.40
N GLY A 353 8.92 -21.18 21.44
CA GLY A 353 9.40 -22.01 20.34
C GLY A 353 10.35 -21.31 19.37
N LEU A 354 10.33 -19.97 19.31
CA LEU A 354 11.31 -19.19 18.54
C LEU A 354 12.69 -19.16 19.21
N LEU A 355 12.78 -19.33 20.54
CA LEU A 355 14.02 -19.12 21.29
C LEU A 355 15.19 -19.99 20.80
N PRO A 356 15.05 -21.32 20.58
CA PRO A 356 16.17 -22.14 20.11
C PRO A 356 16.74 -21.66 18.79
N ASN A 357 15.88 -21.21 17.87
CA ASN A 357 16.25 -20.69 16.55
C ASN A 357 16.87 -19.28 16.61
N LEU A 358 16.51 -18.48 17.62
CA LEU A 358 17.06 -17.15 17.87
C LEU A 358 18.40 -17.19 18.60
N THR A 359 18.69 -18.25 19.36
CA THR A 359 19.94 -18.39 20.12
C THR A 359 20.99 -19.24 19.44
N ASN A 360 20.60 -20.11 18.50
CA ASN A 360 21.50 -20.97 17.74
C ASN A 360 21.23 -20.83 16.25
N LEU A 361 22.27 -20.61 15.45
CA LEU A 361 22.12 -20.66 14.01
C LEU A 361 21.91 -22.13 13.61
N SER A 362 20.72 -22.44 13.10
CA SER A 362 20.38 -23.73 12.50
C SER A 362 19.67 -23.47 11.19
N THR A 363 19.86 -24.39 10.24
CA THR A 363 19.20 -24.38 8.93
C THR A 363 19.14 -22.99 8.30
N SER A 364 20.17 -22.14 8.39
CA SER A 364 20.16 -20.79 7.78
C SER A 364 19.04 -19.85 8.25
N GLY A 365 18.48 -20.05 9.46
CA GLY A 365 17.47 -19.17 10.05
C GLY A 365 16.03 -19.45 9.60
N HIS A 366 15.74 -20.62 9.04
CA HIS A 366 14.36 -20.97 8.60
C HIS A 366 13.36 -20.96 9.75
N GLY A 367 13.72 -21.50 10.92
CA GLY A 367 12.81 -21.51 12.07
C GLY A 367 12.43 -20.09 12.53
N VAL A 368 13.38 -19.14 12.47
CA VAL A 368 13.08 -17.72 12.71
C VAL A 368 12.19 -17.16 11.60
N THR A 369 12.56 -17.39 10.34
CA THR A 369 11.87 -16.80 9.17
C THR A 369 10.41 -17.25 9.06
N LEU A 370 10.19 -18.57 9.08
CA LEU A 370 8.86 -19.17 8.96
C LEU A 370 8.05 -19.00 10.24
N GLY A 371 8.69 -19.14 11.41
CA GLY A 371 8.04 -18.91 12.71
C GLY A 371 7.53 -17.48 12.87
N VAL A 372 8.30 -16.48 12.43
CA VAL A 372 7.89 -15.06 12.49
C VAL A 372 6.77 -14.75 11.50
N LEU A 373 6.77 -15.34 10.30
CA LEU A 373 5.63 -15.24 9.38
C LEU A 373 4.35 -15.80 9.99
N GLY A 374 4.42 -16.98 10.62
CA GLY A 374 3.29 -17.58 11.34
C GLY A 374 2.83 -16.72 12.51
N LEU A 375 3.76 -16.19 13.32
CA LEU A 375 3.48 -15.26 14.42
C LEU A 375 2.76 -13.99 13.93
N LYS A 376 3.23 -13.40 12.83
CA LYS A 376 2.63 -12.22 12.20
C LYS A 376 1.19 -12.52 11.75
N ALA A 377 0.97 -13.65 11.08
CA ALA A 377 -0.37 -14.08 10.65
C ALA A 377 -1.33 -14.32 11.83
N LEU A 378 -0.87 -15.00 12.89
CA LEU A 378 -1.66 -15.25 14.10
C LEU A 378 -1.94 -13.96 14.91
N ARG A 379 -1.09 -12.94 14.78
CA ARG A 379 -1.31 -11.63 15.37
C ARG A 379 -2.44 -10.87 14.67
N ASP A 380 -2.53 -10.99 13.35
CA ASP A 380 -3.60 -10.42 12.52
C ASP A 380 -4.91 -11.21 12.65
N ARG A 381 -4.83 -12.54 12.82
CA ARG A 381 -5.97 -13.46 12.95
C ARG A 381 -5.92 -14.27 14.25
N PRO A 382 -6.17 -13.63 15.40
CA PRO A 382 -6.14 -14.31 16.71
C PRO A 382 -7.21 -15.40 16.85
N ASP A 383 -8.24 -15.38 16.02
CA ASP A 383 -9.23 -16.45 15.90
C ASP A 383 -8.65 -17.77 15.34
N LEU A 384 -7.48 -17.73 14.70
CA LEU A 384 -6.75 -18.91 14.20
C LEU A 384 -5.68 -19.41 15.18
N LEU A 385 -5.60 -18.87 16.40
CA LEU A 385 -4.76 -19.41 17.47
C LEU A 385 -5.34 -20.73 18.00
N THR A 386 -5.36 -21.77 17.17
CA THR A 386 -5.91 -23.08 17.52
C THR A 386 -4.79 -24.08 17.85
N PRO A 387 -5.07 -25.11 18.67
CA PRO A 387 -4.10 -26.15 19.00
C PRO A 387 -3.43 -26.79 17.78
N SER A 388 -4.19 -27.08 16.71
CA SER A 388 -3.63 -27.73 15.53
C SER A 388 -2.67 -26.84 14.75
N ILE A 389 -3.01 -25.56 14.54
CA ILE A 389 -2.12 -24.61 13.85
C ILE A 389 -0.84 -24.40 14.66
N VAL A 390 -0.97 -24.16 15.97
CA VAL A 390 0.19 -23.90 16.82
C VAL A 390 1.08 -25.12 16.95
N ARG A 391 0.52 -26.34 17.00
CA ARG A 391 1.30 -27.58 17.01
C ARG A 391 2.20 -27.71 15.77
N GLY A 392 1.66 -27.46 14.57
CA GLY A 392 2.45 -27.55 13.34
C GLY A 392 3.55 -26.50 13.27
N LEU A 393 3.28 -25.26 13.69
CA LEU A 393 4.30 -24.21 13.79
C LEU A 393 5.39 -24.53 14.80
N LEU A 394 5.04 -25.06 15.98
CA LEU A 394 6.02 -25.47 16.98
C LEU A 394 6.89 -26.62 16.47
N LYS A 395 6.28 -27.62 15.83
CA LYS A 395 7.03 -28.72 15.21
C LYS A 395 7.98 -28.23 14.12
N LEU A 396 7.52 -27.33 13.26
CA LEU A 396 8.37 -26.69 12.24
C LEU A 396 9.59 -26.04 12.86
N MET A 397 9.40 -25.25 13.92
CA MET A 397 10.49 -24.53 14.58
C MET A 397 11.44 -25.49 15.32
N ASP A 398 10.91 -26.56 15.91
CA ASP A 398 11.71 -27.59 16.59
C ASP A 398 12.57 -28.40 15.59
N ASP A 399 11.97 -28.84 14.48
CA ASP A 399 12.67 -29.53 13.40
C ASP A 399 13.74 -28.61 12.78
N ALA A 400 13.41 -27.34 12.53
CA ALA A 400 14.38 -26.36 12.00
C ALA A 400 15.54 -26.07 12.97
N ALA A 401 15.31 -26.18 14.28
CA ALA A 401 16.33 -26.00 15.32
C ALA A 401 17.24 -27.23 15.45
N SER A 402 16.69 -28.42 15.25
CA SER A 402 17.35 -29.71 15.53
C SER A 402 17.95 -30.39 14.30
N GLU A 403 17.45 -30.12 13.10
CA GLU A 403 18.03 -30.66 11.87
C GLU A 403 19.29 -29.90 11.44
N HIS A 404 20.32 -30.66 11.08
CA HIS A 404 21.60 -30.10 10.65
C HIS A 404 22.00 -30.70 9.31
N LYS A 405 21.82 -29.94 8.23
CA LYS A 405 22.54 -30.19 6.97
C LYS A 405 23.98 -29.71 7.16
N LEU A 406 24.85 -30.61 7.63
CA LEU A 406 26.19 -30.29 8.17
C LEU A 406 27.08 -29.57 7.13
N ALA A 407 27.08 -30.05 5.89
CA ALA A 407 27.90 -29.60 4.77
C ALA A 407 27.28 -28.42 3.96
N ARG A 408 26.90 -27.33 4.64
CA ARG A 408 26.12 -26.22 4.04
C ARG A 408 26.96 -25.05 3.51
N TYR A 409 28.00 -24.68 4.26
CA TYR A 409 28.84 -23.53 3.96
C TYR A 409 30.18 -23.99 3.40
N TYR A 410 30.74 -23.22 2.46
CA TYR A 410 31.98 -23.60 1.80
C TYR A 410 33.14 -23.74 2.79
N GLY A 411 33.80 -24.90 2.76
CA GLY A 411 34.93 -25.21 3.62
C GLY A 411 34.57 -25.47 5.09
N ILE A 412 33.28 -25.66 5.40
CA ILE A 412 32.78 -25.97 6.74
C ILE A 412 32.03 -27.30 6.70
N ASP A 413 32.60 -28.32 7.34
CA ASP A 413 32.01 -29.67 7.38
C ASP A 413 30.79 -29.75 8.31
N ASP A 414 30.85 -29.03 9.44
CA ASP A 414 29.78 -28.94 10.43
C ASP A 414 29.81 -27.55 11.09
N TYR A 415 28.89 -26.68 10.67
CA TYR A 415 28.80 -25.32 11.21
C TYR A 415 28.25 -25.26 12.64
N THR A 416 27.68 -26.35 13.15
CA THR A 416 27.09 -26.41 14.50
C THR A 416 28.13 -26.66 15.59
N GLN A 417 29.29 -27.21 15.21
CA GLN A 417 30.44 -27.45 16.09
C GLN A 417 31.45 -26.30 16.07
N LEU A 418 31.16 -25.22 15.37
CA LEU A 418 32.05 -24.07 15.30
C LEU A 418 32.18 -23.41 16.68
N ASP A 419 33.41 -23.27 17.15
CA ASP A 419 33.68 -22.47 18.34
C ASP A 419 33.48 -20.97 18.01
N LEU A 420 32.36 -20.42 18.46
CA LEU A 420 32.01 -19.01 18.26
C LEU A 420 33.02 -18.05 18.91
N SER A 421 33.84 -18.53 19.86
CA SER A 421 34.93 -17.75 20.45
C SER A 421 36.17 -17.69 19.54
N GLU A 422 36.35 -18.68 18.66
CA GLU A 422 37.41 -18.72 17.65
C GLU A 422 36.99 -18.02 16.34
N ILE A 423 35.69 -17.93 16.06
CA ILE A 423 35.16 -17.16 14.92
C ILE A 423 35.09 -15.67 15.27
N SER A 424 36.09 -14.92 14.82
CA SER A 424 36.04 -13.47 14.96
C SER A 424 34.89 -12.86 14.13
N LEU A 425 33.87 -12.35 14.82
CA LEU A 425 32.81 -11.52 14.22
C LEU A 425 33.18 -10.03 14.18
N SER A 426 34.46 -9.67 14.36
CA SER A 426 34.90 -8.26 14.35
C SER A 426 34.65 -7.57 13.00
N GLU A 427 34.68 -8.35 11.91
CA GLU A 427 34.43 -7.88 10.54
C GLU A 427 32.94 -7.61 10.25
N ILE A 428 32.05 -8.10 11.12
CA ILE A 428 30.61 -7.89 11.03
C ILE A 428 30.16 -7.37 12.40
N PRO A 429 30.38 -6.08 12.74
CA PRO A 429 30.03 -5.56 14.05
C PRO A 429 28.51 -5.62 14.29
N PRO A 430 28.06 -5.59 15.56
CA PRO A 430 26.64 -5.52 15.89
C PRO A 430 25.89 -4.45 15.08
N TYR A 431 24.63 -4.73 14.74
CA TYR A 431 23.79 -3.77 14.03
C TYR A 431 23.45 -2.60 14.93
N ARG A 432 23.53 -1.38 14.38
CA ARG A 432 23.21 -0.16 15.14
C ARG A 432 21.70 0.02 15.31
N ASP A 433 20.96 -0.25 14.25
CA ASP A 433 19.51 -0.11 14.15
C ASP A 433 18.98 -0.98 12.98
N VAL A 434 17.66 -0.94 12.78
CA VAL A 434 16.96 -1.63 11.69
C VAL A 434 17.47 -1.21 10.30
N SER A 435 17.83 0.06 10.10
CA SER A 435 18.37 0.55 8.83
C SER A 435 19.73 -0.06 8.53
N ASP A 436 20.60 -0.15 9.53
CA ASP A 436 21.92 -0.76 9.44
C ASP A 436 21.84 -2.27 9.16
N LEU A 437 20.90 -2.99 9.79
CA LEU A 437 20.62 -4.39 9.48
C LEU A 437 20.14 -4.56 8.03
N ALA A 438 19.12 -3.82 7.61
CA ALA A 438 18.57 -3.89 6.25
C ALA A 438 19.62 -3.55 5.18
N CYS A 439 20.40 -2.48 5.38
CA CYS A 439 21.46 -2.10 4.47
C CYS A 439 22.51 -3.19 4.32
N ARG A 440 22.96 -3.79 5.43
CA ARG A 440 24.01 -4.81 5.39
C ARG A 440 23.51 -6.11 4.77
N ALA A 441 22.31 -6.57 5.13
CA ALA A 441 21.72 -7.78 4.56
C ALA A 441 21.60 -7.67 3.02
N LEU A 442 21.09 -6.54 2.51
CA LEU A 442 21.00 -6.31 1.07
C LEU A 442 22.37 -6.09 0.40
N SER A 443 23.35 -5.54 1.11
CA SER A 443 24.70 -5.31 0.54
C SER A 443 25.47 -6.61 0.30
N GLU A 444 25.12 -7.72 0.95
CA GLU A 444 25.74 -9.03 0.66
C GLU A 444 25.35 -9.57 -0.73
N LEU A 445 24.37 -8.95 -1.39
CA LEU A 445 23.94 -9.29 -2.75
C LEU A 445 24.77 -8.59 -3.83
N ASP A 446 25.78 -7.80 -3.44
CA ASP A 446 26.71 -7.16 -4.40
C ASP A 446 27.38 -8.18 -5.32
N HIS A 447 27.62 -9.40 -4.82
CA HIS A 447 28.24 -10.50 -5.51
C HIS A 447 27.49 -11.82 -5.24
N VAL A 448 26.60 -12.18 -6.17
CA VAL A 448 25.83 -13.43 -6.15
C VAL A 448 26.53 -14.49 -7.00
N LEU A 449 26.79 -15.65 -6.42
CA LEU A 449 27.25 -16.85 -7.13
C LEU A 449 26.12 -17.87 -7.23
N PRO A 450 25.94 -18.56 -8.38
CA PRO A 450 24.99 -19.65 -8.47
C PRO A 450 25.38 -20.81 -7.56
N ASP A 451 24.38 -21.50 -7.02
CA ASP A 451 24.55 -22.80 -6.36
C ASP A 451 25.19 -23.80 -7.32
N GLN A 452 26.24 -24.50 -6.85
CA GLN A 452 27.05 -25.36 -7.72
C GLN A 452 27.89 -26.37 -6.95
N HIS A 453 28.42 -27.36 -7.68
CA HIS A 453 29.41 -28.28 -7.16
C HIS A 453 30.81 -27.66 -7.17
N VAL A 454 31.52 -27.77 -6.06
CA VAL A 454 32.96 -27.45 -5.95
C VAL A 454 33.64 -28.67 -5.35
N ASP A 455 34.65 -29.18 -6.05
CA ASP A 455 35.44 -30.35 -5.62
C ASP A 455 34.60 -31.58 -5.20
N GLY A 456 33.48 -31.80 -5.90
CA GLY A 456 32.59 -32.96 -5.68
C GLY A 456 31.50 -32.76 -4.62
N GLN A 457 31.43 -31.58 -3.98
CA GLN A 457 30.41 -31.23 -2.99
C GLN A 457 29.53 -30.08 -3.49
N TYR A 458 28.21 -30.18 -3.28
CA TYR A 458 27.26 -29.14 -3.66
C TYR A 458 27.14 -28.06 -2.58
N TYR A 459 27.20 -26.79 -2.98
CA TYR A 459 27.08 -25.64 -2.08
C TYR A 459 25.95 -24.70 -2.52
N PHE A 460 25.23 -24.18 -1.52
CA PHE A 460 24.05 -23.33 -1.69
C PHE A 460 24.43 -21.83 -1.67
N PHE A 461 25.36 -21.38 -2.53
CA PHE A 461 25.85 -19.99 -2.48
C PHE A 461 24.74 -18.93 -2.61
N ALA A 462 23.87 -19.05 -3.62
CA ALA A 462 22.74 -18.15 -3.82
C ALA A 462 21.67 -18.39 -2.75
N GLY A 463 21.34 -19.66 -2.48
CA GLY A 463 20.35 -20.02 -1.46
C GLY A 463 20.67 -19.44 -0.08
N GLU A 464 21.94 -19.44 0.32
CA GLU A 464 22.35 -18.84 1.61
C GLU A 464 22.20 -17.32 1.65
N LEU A 465 22.33 -16.63 0.51
CA LEU A 465 22.05 -15.19 0.41
C LEU A 465 20.55 -14.90 0.49
N GLU A 466 19.69 -15.73 -0.12
CA GLU A 466 18.23 -15.66 0.03
C GLU A 466 17.81 -15.76 1.50
N HIS A 467 18.44 -16.68 2.22
CA HIS A 467 18.20 -16.87 3.64
C HIS A 467 18.70 -15.70 4.48
N GLY A 468 19.83 -15.08 4.13
CA GLY A 468 20.28 -13.84 4.78
C GLY A 468 19.25 -12.72 4.68
N VAL A 469 18.69 -12.49 3.48
CA VAL A 469 17.66 -11.46 3.25
C VAL A 469 16.39 -11.75 4.05
N THR A 470 15.89 -12.99 3.97
CA THR A 470 14.63 -13.38 4.63
C THR A 470 14.76 -13.44 6.16
N HIS A 471 15.92 -13.86 6.68
CA HIS A 471 16.21 -13.84 8.11
C HIS A 471 16.34 -12.41 8.65
N ALA A 472 17.01 -11.50 7.95
CA ALA A 472 17.04 -10.07 8.33
C ALA A 472 15.63 -9.47 8.40
N HIS A 473 14.78 -9.78 7.41
CA HIS A 473 13.39 -9.33 7.41
C HIS A 473 12.62 -9.86 8.62
N ALA A 474 12.78 -11.14 8.97
CA ALA A 474 12.13 -11.73 10.14
C ALA A 474 12.54 -11.05 11.47
N LEU A 475 13.81 -10.69 11.63
CA LEU A 475 14.27 -9.96 12.82
C LEU A 475 13.67 -8.55 12.89
N ILE A 476 13.53 -7.86 11.75
CA ILE A 476 12.88 -6.54 11.68
C ILE A 476 11.38 -6.65 11.97
N GLU A 477 10.71 -7.70 11.48
CA GLU A 477 9.31 -7.96 11.80
C GLU A 477 9.09 -8.24 13.28
N LEU A 478 9.99 -8.98 13.95
CA LEU A 478 9.93 -9.16 15.40
C LEU A 478 9.99 -7.82 16.14
N GLU A 479 10.87 -6.92 15.74
CA GLU A 479 10.95 -5.57 16.31
C GLU A 479 9.66 -4.78 16.06
N ARG A 480 9.13 -4.83 14.83
CA ARG A 480 7.87 -4.18 14.44
C ARG A 480 6.65 -4.70 15.23
N LEU A 481 6.64 -6.00 15.55
CA LEU A 481 5.61 -6.64 16.36
C LEU A 481 5.77 -6.38 17.88
N GLY A 482 6.80 -5.62 18.29
CA GLY A 482 7.06 -5.25 19.68
C GLY A 482 8.00 -6.19 20.43
N TYR A 483 8.58 -7.19 19.78
CA TYR A 483 9.47 -8.20 20.37
C TYR A 483 10.95 -7.85 20.20
N VAL A 484 11.32 -6.61 20.55
CA VAL A 484 12.68 -6.05 20.38
C VAL A 484 13.78 -6.94 20.97
N GLN A 485 13.53 -7.54 22.14
CA GLN A 485 14.52 -8.41 22.79
C GLN A 485 14.72 -9.73 22.05
N LEU A 486 13.66 -10.32 21.49
CA LEU A 486 13.77 -11.53 20.67
C LEU A 486 14.53 -11.22 19.37
N ALA A 487 14.22 -10.09 18.72
CA ALA A 487 14.97 -9.64 17.55
C ALA A 487 16.48 -9.51 17.85
N LYS A 488 16.84 -8.90 18.98
CA LYS A 488 18.24 -8.74 19.41
C LYS A 488 18.96 -10.07 19.65
N LEU A 489 18.28 -11.09 20.17
CA LEU A 489 18.86 -12.43 20.34
C LEU A 489 19.27 -13.01 18.98
N GLY A 490 18.38 -12.95 17.99
CA GLY A 490 18.63 -13.49 16.65
C GLY A 490 19.68 -12.75 15.81
N GLN A 491 19.98 -11.48 16.13
CA GLN A 491 20.98 -10.71 15.39
C GLN A 491 22.39 -11.34 15.44
N GLY A 492 22.74 -12.06 16.50
CA GLY A 492 24.00 -12.81 16.58
C GLY A 492 24.09 -13.89 15.50
N ASN A 493 23.01 -14.66 15.34
CA ASN A 493 22.92 -15.72 14.33
C ASN A 493 22.95 -15.18 12.92
N HIS A 494 22.23 -14.09 12.65
CA HIS A 494 22.28 -13.44 11.33
C HIS A 494 23.70 -12.94 11.00
N ARG A 495 24.44 -12.38 11.96
CA ARG A 495 25.85 -11.99 11.76
C ARG A 495 26.75 -13.20 11.47
N LEU A 496 26.57 -14.29 12.19
CA LEU A 496 27.31 -15.53 11.95
C LEU A 496 27.01 -16.07 10.54
N GLN A 497 25.73 -16.13 10.16
CA GLN A 497 25.30 -16.52 8.82
C GLN A 497 25.95 -15.63 7.75
N THR A 498 25.93 -14.31 7.92
CA THR A 498 26.62 -13.40 6.98
C THR A 498 28.11 -13.74 6.85
N LYS A 499 28.80 -14.09 7.95
CA LYS A 499 30.21 -14.50 7.88
C LYS A 499 30.38 -15.80 7.11
N LEU A 500 29.52 -16.79 7.35
CA LEU A 500 29.58 -18.08 6.67
C LEU A 500 29.23 -17.96 5.17
N ASN A 501 28.27 -17.12 4.80
CA ASN A 501 27.89 -16.84 3.41
C ASN A 501 29.03 -16.23 2.58
N ARG A 502 29.97 -15.53 3.23
CA ARG A 502 31.16 -14.96 2.58
C ARG A 502 32.24 -16.00 2.30
N LEU A 503 32.14 -17.22 2.83
CA LEU A 503 33.07 -18.30 2.54
C LEU A 503 32.79 -18.82 1.13
N ARG A 504 33.78 -18.72 0.24
CA ARG A 504 33.67 -19.12 -1.17
C ARG A 504 35.06 -19.28 -1.80
N PRO A 505 35.22 -20.14 -2.83
CA PRO A 505 36.50 -20.29 -3.52
C PRO A 505 36.88 -19.02 -4.27
N GLN A 506 38.13 -18.58 -4.15
CA GLN A 506 38.62 -17.39 -4.86
C GLN A 506 38.53 -17.53 -6.39
N ALA A 507 38.68 -18.75 -6.90
CA ALA A 507 38.58 -19.06 -8.33
C ALA A 507 37.18 -18.78 -8.93
N LEU A 508 36.12 -18.76 -8.10
CA LEU A 508 34.75 -18.51 -8.56
C LEU A 508 34.38 -17.02 -8.57
N MET A 509 35.25 -16.11 -8.10
CA MET A 509 34.95 -14.66 -8.03
C MET A 509 34.69 -14.00 -9.38
N ALA A 510 35.13 -14.61 -10.48
CA ALA A 510 34.83 -14.12 -11.83
C ALA A 510 33.44 -14.56 -12.34
N GLN A 511 32.71 -15.41 -11.62
CA GLN A 511 31.43 -16.00 -12.05
C GLN A 511 30.21 -15.31 -11.42
N GLY A 512 30.39 -14.11 -10.85
CA GLY A 512 29.30 -13.34 -10.28
C GLY A 512 28.20 -13.07 -11.30
N ILE A 513 26.95 -13.09 -10.84
CA ILE A 513 25.79 -12.74 -11.66
C ILE A 513 25.60 -11.23 -11.66
N ASP A 514 25.39 -10.68 -12.86
CA ASP A 514 25.02 -9.29 -13.06
C ASP A 514 23.52 -9.15 -13.36
N ALA A 515 22.97 -8.02 -12.96
CA ALA A 515 21.60 -7.62 -13.30
C ALA A 515 21.63 -6.36 -14.17
N PRO A 516 20.65 -6.17 -15.07
CA PRO A 516 20.52 -4.94 -15.85
C PRO A 516 20.50 -3.69 -14.97
N ALA A 517 21.06 -2.58 -15.46
CA ALA A 517 21.14 -1.33 -14.70
C ALA A 517 19.78 -0.76 -14.24
N LYS A 518 18.68 -1.17 -14.88
CA LYS A 518 17.31 -0.77 -14.57
C LYS A 518 16.44 -1.93 -14.08
N ALA A 519 17.04 -3.02 -13.59
CA ALA A 519 16.29 -4.16 -13.05
C ALA A 519 15.44 -3.73 -11.85
N SER A 520 14.24 -4.30 -11.74
CA SER A 520 13.28 -4.02 -10.67
C SER A 520 12.69 -5.32 -10.13
N ILE A 521 12.40 -5.38 -8.83
CA ILE A 521 11.73 -6.54 -8.22
C ILE A 521 10.27 -6.65 -8.74
N THR A 522 9.69 -5.54 -9.20
CA THR A 522 8.34 -5.46 -9.78
C THR A 522 8.31 -5.62 -11.30
N GLU A 523 9.39 -6.10 -11.92
CA GLU A 523 9.42 -6.29 -13.38
C GLU A 523 8.46 -7.41 -13.82
N SER A 524 7.51 -7.08 -14.69
CA SER A 524 6.46 -7.99 -15.17
C SER A 524 6.99 -9.31 -15.73
N ALA A 525 8.17 -9.29 -16.36
CA ALA A 525 8.80 -10.47 -16.97
C ALA A 525 9.22 -11.54 -15.94
N TYR A 526 9.51 -11.13 -14.70
CA TYR A 526 9.76 -12.06 -13.60
C TYR A 526 8.45 -12.74 -13.18
N TRP A 527 7.39 -11.95 -13.01
CA TRP A 527 6.09 -12.41 -12.50
C TRP A 527 5.25 -13.14 -13.54
N SER A 528 5.61 -13.08 -14.84
CA SER A 528 4.95 -13.86 -15.89
C SER A 528 5.36 -15.34 -15.93
N ARG A 529 6.31 -15.77 -15.08
CA ARG A 529 6.78 -17.16 -14.98
C ARG A 529 6.12 -17.87 -13.81
N LEU A 530 6.11 -19.20 -13.86
CA LEU A 530 5.76 -20.07 -12.73
C LEU A 530 7.05 -20.67 -12.18
N TYR A 531 7.23 -20.57 -10.87
CA TYR A 531 8.42 -21.05 -10.17
C TYR A 531 8.09 -22.27 -9.33
N GLU A 532 9.02 -23.21 -9.29
CA GLU A 532 8.96 -24.38 -8.42
C GLU A 532 9.47 -24.04 -7.01
N ASP A 533 10.37 -23.06 -6.92
CA ASP A 533 10.95 -22.64 -5.65
C ASP A 533 10.08 -21.59 -4.93
N PRO A 534 9.54 -21.87 -3.72
CA PRO A 534 8.76 -20.90 -2.95
C PRO A 534 9.55 -19.63 -2.56
N HIS A 535 10.88 -19.64 -2.62
CA HIS A 535 11.70 -18.43 -2.42
C HIS A 535 11.46 -17.37 -3.48
N ALA A 536 11.00 -17.75 -4.67
CA ALA A 536 10.64 -16.82 -5.73
C ALA A 536 9.56 -15.81 -5.32
N ILE A 537 8.80 -16.10 -4.25
CA ILE A 537 7.83 -15.17 -3.64
C ILE A 537 8.39 -14.54 -2.36
N LYS A 538 9.00 -15.35 -1.48
CA LYS A 538 9.46 -14.89 -0.16
C LYS A 538 10.60 -13.87 -0.24
N VAL A 539 11.54 -14.05 -1.16
CA VAL A 539 12.71 -13.17 -1.31
C VAL A 539 12.31 -11.78 -1.80
N PRO A 540 11.49 -11.62 -2.86
CA PRO A 540 10.93 -10.32 -3.22
C PRO A 540 10.22 -9.62 -2.06
N TYR A 541 9.43 -10.36 -1.26
CA TYR A 541 8.68 -9.77 -0.14
C TYR A 541 9.63 -9.24 0.94
N ALA A 542 10.60 -10.07 1.34
CA ALA A 542 11.61 -9.66 2.30
C ALA A 542 12.44 -8.48 1.79
N ALA A 543 12.89 -8.52 0.53
CA ALA A 543 13.67 -7.45 -0.08
C ALA A 543 12.89 -6.13 -0.12
N MET A 544 11.62 -6.13 -0.55
CA MET A 544 10.78 -4.93 -0.55
C MET A 544 10.61 -4.36 0.86
N ALA A 545 10.44 -5.22 1.88
CA ALA A 545 10.35 -4.79 3.26
C ALA A 545 11.67 -4.14 3.74
N LEU A 546 12.82 -4.74 3.44
CA LEU A 546 14.14 -4.18 3.78
C LEU A 546 14.42 -2.85 3.07
N LEU A 547 14.05 -2.72 1.79
CA LEU A 547 14.27 -1.50 0.99
C LEU A 547 13.53 -0.27 1.55
N ARG A 548 12.49 -0.45 2.37
CA ARG A 548 11.83 0.65 3.10
C ARG A 548 12.73 1.27 4.16
N HIS A 549 13.70 0.51 4.68
CA HIS A 549 14.59 0.94 5.76
C HIS A 549 15.97 1.42 5.27
N VAL A 550 16.29 1.30 3.99
CA VAL A 550 17.59 1.77 3.45
C VAL A 550 17.54 3.23 3.02
N PRO A 551 18.67 3.96 3.07
CA PRO A 551 18.77 5.32 2.55
C PRO A 551 18.37 5.43 1.07
N ALA A 552 17.69 6.51 0.71
CA ALA A 552 17.11 6.69 -0.62
C ALA A 552 18.16 6.62 -1.74
N GLU A 553 19.36 7.13 -1.48
CA GLU A 553 20.50 7.14 -2.40
C GLU A 553 21.08 5.76 -2.69
N ARG A 554 20.84 4.76 -1.84
CA ARG A 554 21.30 3.37 -2.03
C ARG A 554 20.21 2.44 -2.54
N ARG A 555 18.94 2.85 -2.47
CA ARG A 555 17.78 1.96 -2.71
C ARG A 555 17.81 1.31 -4.08
N ALA A 556 18.06 2.08 -5.15
CA ALA A 556 18.08 1.55 -6.51
C ALA A 556 19.22 0.56 -6.75
N ASP A 557 20.40 0.79 -6.17
CA ASP A 557 21.54 -0.13 -6.29
C ASP A 557 21.27 -1.44 -5.55
N LEU A 558 20.73 -1.36 -4.33
CA LEU A 558 20.41 -2.54 -3.53
C LEU A 558 19.25 -3.34 -4.12
N GLU A 559 18.24 -2.68 -4.71
CA GLU A 559 17.17 -3.35 -5.44
C GLU A 559 17.71 -4.10 -6.67
N ARG A 560 18.61 -3.48 -7.44
CA ARG A 560 19.28 -4.15 -8.56
C ARG A 560 20.06 -5.38 -8.10
N ASP A 561 20.72 -5.31 -6.95
CA ASP A 561 21.47 -6.44 -6.40
C ASP A 561 20.53 -7.60 -5.99
N VAL A 562 19.32 -7.32 -5.51
CA VAL A 562 18.27 -8.34 -5.31
C VAL A 562 17.90 -9.00 -6.64
N CYS A 563 17.77 -8.24 -7.73
CA CYS A 563 17.45 -8.80 -9.03
C CYS A 563 18.50 -9.78 -9.56
N LYS A 564 19.77 -9.69 -9.14
CA LYS A 564 20.79 -10.72 -9.45
C LYS A 564 20.38 -12.08 -8.90
N LEU A 565 19.92 -12.10 -7.66
CA LEU A 565 19.45 -13.30 -6.98
C LEU A 565 18.19 -13.86 -7.63
N LEU A 566 17.21 -12.98 -7.92
CA LEU A 566 15.96 -13.36 -8.58
C LEU A 566 16.18 -13.94 -9.99
N SER A 567 17.24 -13.53 -10.69
CA SER A 567 17.56 -14.07 -12.01
C SER A 567 17.94 -15.57 -12.02
N LEU A 568 18.27 -16.12 -10.84
CA LEU A 568 18.62 -17.52 -10.64
C LEU A 568 17.43 -18.41 -10.27
N MET A 569 16.28 -17.82 -9.94
CA MET A 569 15.07 -18.55 -9.54
C MET A 569 14.55 -19.42 -10.69
N LYS A 570 14.09 -20.62 -10.35
CA LYS A 570 13.67 -21.65 -11.31
C LYS A 570 12.21 -22.06 -11.16
#